data_AF-A0A1B9DXJ9-F1
#
_entry.id   AF-A0A1B9DXJ9-F1
#
_cell.length_a   1.000
_cell.length_b   1.000
_cell.length_c   1.000
_cell.angle_alpha   90.00
_cell.angle_beta   90.00
_cell.angle_gamma   90.00
#
_symmetry.space_group_name_H-M   'P 1'
#
loop_
_entity.id
_entity.type
_entity.pdbx_description
1 polymer ?
#
loop_
_entity_poly.entity_id
_entity_poly.type
_entity_poly.pdbx_seq_one_letter_code
_entity_poly.pdbx_strand_id
1 'polypeptide(L)'
;MKFNEQIFNIFKSFFAEKGYPDSKYYEHNGALDYYRKDKNNIHWITITLDITKKAFVDVYGQISFLEVTNILQKFIEIRTNPFEKIVVNYYLYENREKWTDIWKALKAASPLKTKEDIEIFKQNISNHVDTYIVPFFEKIPDLQAVNDEILNKLSFEEYPNFISGNCTLKVLIIMKLCQNTKYEDYKQSKDKDYKMYVNQNPSMWQSSYDAFLSLTEYLDSGEYKKI
;
A
#
# COMPACT_ATOMS: atom_id res chain seq x y z
N MET A 1 -12.29 17.69 -9.30
CA MET A 1 -13.29 18.61 -8.68
C MET A 1 -12.59 19.70 -7.86
N LYS A 2 -13.00 20.98 -8.00
CA LYS A 2 -12.42 22.13 -7.24
C LYS A 2 -12.39 21.94 -5.72
N PHE A 3 -13.41 21.26 -5.16
CA PHE A 3 -13.46 20.93 -3.74
C PHE A 3 -12.28 20.05 -3.31
N ASN A 4 -11.99 18.95 -4.03
CA ASN A 4 -10.89 18.04 -3.68
C ASN A 4 -9.53 18.74 -3.77
N GLU A 5 -9.35 19.62 -4.76
CA GLU A 5 -8.13 20.44 -4.90
C GLU A 5 -7.97 21.44 -3.75
N GLN A 6 -9.06 22.06 -3.29
CA GLN A 6 -9.04 22.93 -2.11
C GLN A 6 -8.61 22.16 -0.87
N ILE A 7 -9.20 20.98 -0.62
CA ILE A 7 -8.83 20.13 0.51
C ILE A 7 -7.37 19.69 0.39
N PHE A 8 -6.92 19.31 -0.81
CA PHE A 8 -5.53 18.95 -1.06
C PHE A 8 -4.55 20.05 -0.65
N ASN A 9 -4.81 21.30 -1.05
CA ASN A 9 -3.94 22.42 -0.72
C ASN A 9 -3.91 22.73 0.79
N ILE A 10 -5.02 22.53 1.51
CA ILE A 10 -5.09 22.71 2.96
C ILE A 10 -4.24 21.65 3.68
N PHE A 11 -4.40 20.39 3.30
CA PHE A 11 -3.68 19.29 3.93
C PHE A 11 -2.21 19.20 3.50
N LYS A 12 -1.84 19.77 2.35
CA LYS A 12 -0.45 19.82 1.88
C LYS A 12 0.48 20.46 2.91
N SER A 13 0.18 21.68 3.36
CA SER A 13 1.01 22.36 4.35
C SER A 13 0.98 21.63 5.70
N PHE A 14 -0.20 21.17 6.11
CA PHE A 14 -0.40 20.45 7.37
C PHE A 14 0.46 19.17 7.46
N PHE A 15 0.48 18.34 6.42
CA PHE A 15 1.30 17.13 6.41
C PHE A 15 2.78 17.39 6.18
N ALA A 16 3.14 18.46 5.45
CA ALA A 16 4.52 18.89 5.33
C ALA A 16 5.13 19.24 6.70
N GLU A 17 4.40 19.96 7.56
CA GLU A 17 4.79 20.26 8.94
C GLU A 17 4.93 19.00 9.81
N LYS A 18 4.18 17.94 9.51
CA LYS A 18 4.27 16.62 10.18
C LYS A 18 5.35 15.70 9.58
N GLY A 19 6.20 16.21 8.68
CA GLY A 19 7.32 15.45 8.11
C GLY A 19 6.98 14.64 6.86
N TYR A 20 5.90 14.97 6.16
CA TYR A 20 5.52 14.42 4.84
C TYR A 20 5.56 15.54 3.80
N PRO A 21 6.76 15.97 3.36
CA PRO A 21 6.95 17.20 2.57
C PRO A 21 6.43 17.10 1.14
N ASP A 22 6.31 15.88 0.62
CA ASP A 22 5.83 15.64 -0.74
C ASP A 22 4.34 15.32 -0.76
N SER A 23 3.66 15.71 -1.84
CA SER A 23 2.25 15.42 -2.01
C SER A 23 1.83 15.33 -3.47
N LYS A 24 0.72 14.62 -3.73
CA LYS A 24 0.14 14.50 -5.07
C LYS A 24 -1.38 14.32 -5.01
N TYR A 25 -2.08 15.00 -5.90
CA TYR A 25 -3.52 14.86 -6.09
C TYR A 25 -3.81 14.07 -7.38
N TYR A 26 -4.68 13.06 -7.27
CA TYR A 26 -5.15 12.24 -8.38
C TYR A 26 -6.62 12.53 -8.67
N GLU A 27 -6.88 13.37 -9.67
CA GLU A 27 -8.26 13.81 -9.96
C GLU A 27 -9.20 12.68 -10.35
N HIS A 28 -8.69 11.67 -11.07
CA HIS A 28 -9.51 10.56 -11.60
C HIS A 28 -10.12 9.65 -10.52
N ASN A 29 -9.56 9.63 -9.31
CA ASN A 29 -10.04 8.79 -8.20
C ASN A 29 -10.19 9.55 -6.87
N GLY A 30 -9.94 10.86 -6.86
CA GLY A 30 -10.10 11.69 -5.66
C GLY A 30 -9.07 11.42 -4.57
N ALA A 31 -7.97 10.72 -4.87
CA ALA A 31 -6.91 10.43 -3.90
C ALA A 31 -5.99 11.63 -3.71
N LEU A 32 -5.76 11.96 -2.44
CA LEU A 32 -4.85 12.99 -1.96
C LEU A 32 -3.72 12.29 -1.20
N ASP A 33 -2.56 12.21 -1.82
CA ASP A 33 -1.41 11.53 -1.25
C ASP A 33 -0.44 12.53 -0.61
N TYR A 34 0.02 12.21 0.59
CA TYR A 34 1.07 12.92 1.32
C TYR A 34 2.10 11.90 1.76
N TYR A 35 3.37 12.16 1.47
CA TYR A 35 4.39 11.13 1.66
C TYR A 35 5.74 11.71 2.04
N ARG A 36 6.56 10.83 2.61
CA ARG A 36 7.98 11.06 2.85
C ARG A 36 8.78 9.94 2.20
N LYS A 37 9.91 10.31 1.63
CA LYS A 37 10.88 9.38 1.04
C LYS A 37 12.12 9.39 1.91
N ASP A 38 12.57 8.21 2.28
CA ASP A 38 13.93 8.00 2.75
C ASP A 38 14.73 7.25 1.68
N LYS A 39 15.95 6.80 2.02
CA LYS A 39 16.83 6.12 1.07
C LYS A 39 16.22 4.83 0.51
N ASN A 40 15.43 4.12 1.30
CA ASN A 40 14.99 2.76 1.01
C ASN A 40 13.48 2.66 0.81
N ASN A 41 12.72 3.55 1.46
CA ASN A 41 11.29 3.41 1.65
C ASN A 41 10.54 4.70 1.31
N ILE A 42 9.26 4.54 1.00
CA ILE A 42 8.31 5.64 0.89
C ILE A 42 7.11 5.33 1.78
N HIS A 43 6.79 6.26 2.69
CA HIS A 43 5.63 6.15 3.58
C HIS A 43 4.55 7.10 3.10
N TRP A 44 3.37 6.57 2.83
CA TRP A 44 2.23 7.29 2.25
C TRP A 44 1.07 7.36 3.21
N ILE A 45 0.53 8.57 3.37
CA ILE A 45 -0.79 8.81 3.93
C ILE A 45 -1.68 9.21 2.75
N THR A 46 -2.70 8.41 2.47
CA THR A 46 -3.66 8.70 1.41
C THR A 46 -4.99 9.08 2.03
N ILE A 47 -5.56 10.21 1.63
CA ILE A 47 -6.95 10.59 1.89
C ILE A 47 -7.73 10.46 0.58
N THR A 48 -8.81 9.69 0.59
CA THR A 48 -9.70 9.56 -0.57
C THR A 48 -10.96 10.38 -0.35
N LEU A 49 -11.26 11.22 -1.33
CA LEU A 49 -12.51 11.98 -1.43
C LEU A 49 -13.35 11.46 -2.60
N ASP A 50 -14.66 11.62 -2.50
CA ASP A 50 -15.58 11.29 -3.56
C ASP A 50 -15.39 12.26 -4.74
N ILE A 51 -15.42 11.74 -5.96
CA ILE A 51 -15.20 12.52 -7.19
C ILE A 51 -16.50 13.14 -7.73
N THR A 52 -17.65 12.65 -7.28
CA THR A 52 -18.99 13.06 -7.74
C THR A 52 -19.68 14.01 -6.75
N LYS A 53 -19.35 13.90 -5.47
CA LYS A 53 -19.91 14.74 -4.40
C LYS A 53 -18.81 15.18 -3.44
N LYS A 54 -19.10 16.24 -2.68
CA LYS A 54 -18.23 16.70 -1.59
C LYS A 54 -18.34 15.73 -0.42
N ALA A 55 -17.68 14.58 -0.50
CA ALA A 55 -17.75 13.57 0.55
C ALA A 55 -16.38 12.95 0.81
N PHE A 56 -16.14 12.59 2.05
CA PHE A 56 -14.98 11.82 2.48
C PHE A 56 -15.24 10.33 2.29
N VAL A 57 -14.23 9.61 1.79
CA VAL A 57 -14.33 8.17 1.51
C VAL A 57 -13.48 7.38 2.49
N ASP A 58 -12.18 7.66 2.52
CA ASP A 58 -11.20 6.87 3.28
C ASP A 58 -9.94 7.67 3.64
N VAL A 59 -9.18 7.19 4.63
CA VAL A 59 -7.82 7.60 4.99
C VAL A 59 -7.03 6.37 5.43
N TYR A 60 -5.85 6.16 4.87
CA TYR A 60 -5.05 4.97 5.17
C TYR A 60 -3.55 5.21 4.97
N GLY A 61 -2.75 4.33 5.61
CA GLY A 61 -1.29 4.33 5.54
C GLY A 61 -0.75 3.19 4.69
N GLN A 62 0.31 3.45 3.92
CA GLN A 62 0.96 2.46 3.05
C GLN A 62 2.47 2.68 2.96
N ILE A 63 3.20 1.60 2.65
CA ILE A 63 4.65 1.62 2.54
C ILE A 63 5.05 1.03 1.18
N SER A 64 5.94 1.74 0.48
CA SER A 64 6.67 1.23 -0.69
C SER A 64 8.11 0.95 -0.29
N PHE A 65 8.63 -0.20 -0.68
CA PHE A 65 10.03 -0.57 -0.51
C PHE A 65 10.71 -0.51 -1.88
N LEU A 66 11.65 0.43 -2.06
CA LEU A 66 12.24 0.73 -3.36
C LEU A 66 12.95 -0.48 -3.96
N GLU A 67 13.63 -1.28 -3.13
CA GLU A 67 14.31 -2.50 -3.58
C GLU A 67 13.33 -3.52 -4.18
N VAL A 68 12.17 -3.71 -3.53
CA VAL A 68 11.12 -4.59 -4.04
C VAL A 68 10.54 -4.05 -5.34
N THR A 69 10.21 -2.75 -5.39
CA THR A 69 9.69 -2.11 -6.60
C THR A 69 10.69 -2.19 -7.76
N ASN A 70 11.99 -2.00 -7.49
CA ASN A 70 13.07 -2.05 -8.49
C ASN A 70 13.25 -3.44 -9.10
N ILE A 71 13.06 -4.50 -8.33
CA ILE A 71 13.06 -5.87 -8.85
C ILE A 71 11.76 -6.12 -9.62
N LEU A 72 10.62 -5.78 -9.04
CA LEU A 72 9.29 -6.07 -9.59
C LEU A 72 9.07 -5.42 -10.97
N GLN A 73 9.54 -4.18 -11.19
CA GLN A 73 9.39 -3.47 -12.47
C GLN A 73 10.12 -4.13 -13.66
N LYS A 74 11.01 -5.10 -13.40
CA LYS A 74 11.66 -5.88 -14.47
C LYS A 74 10.74 -6.93 -15.09
N PHE A 75 9.68 -7.32 -14.38
CA PHE A 75 8.82 -8.45 -14.75
C PHE A 75 7.40 -8.04 -15.06
N ILE A 76 6.95 -6.90 -14.52
CA ILE A 76 5.62 -6.37 -14.77
C ILE A 76 5.69 -4.85 -14.98
N GLU A 77 4.72 -4.32 -15.71
CA GLU A 77 4.55 -2.88 -15.81
C GLU A 77 4.11 -2.32 -14.45
N ILE A 78 4.99 -1.55 -13.83
CA ILE A 78 4.66 -0.74 -12.67
C ILE A 78 4.40 0.67 -13.16
N ARG A 79 3.24 1.23 -12.81
CA ARG A 79 3.04 2.68 -12.98
C ARG A 79 4.07 3.38 -12.11
N THR A 80 5.00 4.10 -12.72
CA THR A 80 6.08 4.81 -12.00
C THR A 80 5.56 5.91 -11.08
N ASN A 81 4.28 6.24 -11.16
CA ASN A 81 3.65 7.27 -10.35
C ASN A 81 2.11 7.06 -10.25
N PRO A 82 1.54 6.64 -9.10
CA PRO A 82 2.20 6.43 -7.79
C PRO A 82 3.15 5.24 -7.79
N PHE A 83 4.19 5.30 -6.95
CA PHE A 83 5.07 4.16 -6.70
C PHE A 83 4.26 2.94 -6.23
N GLU A 84 4.68 1.74 -6.62
CA GLU A 84 3.97 0.50 -6.25
C GLU A 84 3.87 0.37 -4.73
N LYS A 85 2.65 0.22 -4.23
CA LYS A 85 2.34 0.02 -2.80
C LYS A 85 2.73 -1.40 -2.43
N ILE A 86 3.59 -1.61 -1.44
CA ILE A 86 4.05 -2.95 -1.06
C ILE A 86 3.27 -3.45 0.16
N VAL A 87 3.20 -2.66 1.23
CA VAL A 87 2.47 -3.01 2.46
C VAL A 87 1.40 -1.98 2.74
N VAL A 88 0.19 -2.44 3.08
CA VAL A 88 -0.94 -1.61 3.50
C VAL A 88 -1.24 -1.84 4.98
N ASN A 89 -1.75 -0.80 5.65
CA ASN A 89 -2.14 -0.89 7.05
C ASN A 89 -3.42 -1.72 7.22
N TYR A 90 -3.33 -3.05 7.09
CA TYR A 90 -4.48 -3.94 7.29
C TYR A 90 -4.95 -3.99 8.74
N TYR A 91 -4.07 -3.72 9.71
CA TYR A 91 -4.43 -3.66 11.13
C TYR A 91 -5.54 -2.64 11.41
N LEU A 92 -5.64 -1.58 10.60
CA LEU A 92 -6.78 -0.65 10.60
C LEU A 92 -8.10 -1.33 10.21
N TYR A 93 -8.08 -2.18 9.18
CA TYR A 93 -9.26 -2.89 8.70
C TYR A 93 -9.70 -4.01 9.67
N GLU A 94 -8.77 -4.73 10.29
CA GLU A 94 -9.10 -5.70 11.35
C GLU A 94 -9.78 -5.04 12.55
N ASN A 95 -9.41 -3.80 12.86
CA ASN A 95 -9.96 -3.04 13.99
C ASN A 95 -11.07 -2.07 13.56
N ARG A 96 -11.66 -2.23 12.36
CA ARG A 96 -12.60 -1.27 11.77
C ARG A 96 -13.79 -0.96 12.69
N GLU A 97 -14.27 -1.94 13.44
CA GLU A 97 -15.39 -1.80 14.37
C GLU A 97 -15.15 -0.70 15.41
N LYS A 98 -13.92 -0.60 15.93
CA LYS A 98 -13.50 0.40 16.93
C LYS A 98 -13.57 1.84 16.42
N TRP A 99 -13.57 2.02 15.10
CA TRP A 99 -13.52 3.34 14.45
C TRP A 99 -14.78 3.64 13.66
N THR A 100 -15.77 2.75 13.67
CA THR A 100 -17.00 2.91 12.88
C THR A 100 -17.67 4.26 13.16
N ASP A 101 -17.68 4.69 14.41
CA ASP A 101 -18.31 5.96 14.80
C ASP A 101 -17.48 7.19 14.39
N ILE A 102 -16.16 7.08 14.41
CA ILE A 102 -15.26 8.13 13.89
C ILE A 102 -15.39 8.24 12.37
N TRP A 103 -15.49 7.10 11.66
CA TRP A 103 -15.76 7.06 10.22
C TRP A 103 -17.13 7.63 9.88
N LYS A 104 -18.17 7.29 10.66
CA LYS A 104 -19.51 7.88 10.50
C LYS A 104 -19.46 9.39 10.73
N ALA A 105 -18.76 9.87 11.76
CA ALA A 105 -18.61 11.29 12.04
C ALA A 105 -17.87 12.03 10.92
N LEU A 106 -16.75 11.50 10.44
CA LEU A 106 -15.99 12.06 9.31
C LEU A 106 -16.83 12.11 8.02
N LYS A 107 -17.62 11.06 7.75
CA LYS A 107 -18.52 11.02 6.60
C LYS A 107 -19.69 11.99 6.73
N ALA A 108 -20.29 12.08 7.91
CA ALA A 108 -21.41 12.98 8.19
C ALA A 108 -20.99 14.46 8.14
N ALA A 109 -19.78 14.78 8.58
CA ALA A 109 -19.21 16.14 8.53
C ALA A 109 -18.84 16.59 7.09
N SER A 110 -18.69 15.64 6.15
CA SER A 110 -18.38 15.94 4.76
C SER A 110 -19.67 16.31 4.01
N PRO A 111 -19.89 17.62 3.82
CA PRO A 111 -19.22 18.25 2.68
C PRO A 111 -18.27 19.41 3.04
N LEU A 112 -17.92 19.58 4.31
CA LEU A 112 -16.95 20.59 4.80
C LEU A 112 -17.29 22.01 4.30
N LYS A 113 -18.46 22.52 4.72
CA LYS A 113 -19.06 23.75 4.17
C LYS A 113 -18.43 25.02 4.77
N THR A 114 -18.02 24.94 6.03
CA THR A 114 -17.48 26.08 6.80
C THR A 114 -15.99 25.90 7.07
N LYS A 115 -15.32 26.99 7.48
CA LYS A 115 -13.93 26.92 7.96
C LYS A 115 -13.81 26.03 9.21
N GLU A 116 -14.81 26.08 10.07
CA GLU A 116 -14.86 25.26 11.29
C GLU A 116 -14.96 23.76 10.95
N ASP A 117 -15.79 23.40 9.97
CA ASP A 117 -15.90 22.01 9.49
C ASP A 117 -14.55 21.48 8.99
N ILE A 118 -13.80 22.33 8.28
CA ILE A 118 -12.47 22.00 7.75
C ILE A 118 -11.47 21.78 8.88
N GLU A 119 -11.45 22.61 9.92
CA GLU A 119 -10.54 22.44 11.06
C GLU A 119 -10.90 21.19 11.88
N ILE A 120 -12.18 20.92 12.11
CA ILE A 120 -12.64 19.68 12.77
C ILE A 120 -12.21 18.46 11.96
N PHE A 121 -12.39 18.51 10.63
CA PHE A 121 -11.95 17.43 9.74
C PHE A 121 -10.44 17.24 9.78
N LYS A 122 -9.66 18.32 9.75
CA LYS A 122 -8.19 18.28 9.88
C LYS A 122 -7.76 17.64 11.20
N GLN A 123 -8.39 18.02 12.32
CA GLN A 123 -8.07 17.45 13.63
C GLN A 123 -8.40 15.95 13.69
N ASN A 124 -9.56 15.54 13.17
CA ASN A 124 -9.95 14.13 13.17
C ASN A 124 -9.02 13.27 12.28
N ILE A 125 -8.62 13.80 11.12
CA ILE A 125 -7.63 13.16 10.26
C ILE A 125 -6.26 13.09 10.96
N SER A 126 -5.81 14.16 11.61
CA SER A 126 -4.56 14.12 12.40
C SER A 126 -4.60 13.03 13.45
N ASN A 127 -5.66 13.01 14.25
CA ASN A 127 -5.82 12.04 15.33
C ASN A 127 -5.80 10.61 14.78
N HIS A 128 -6.48 10.36 13.66
CA HIS A 128 -6.45 9.05 13.01
C HIS A 128 -5.04 8.67 12.53
N VAL A 129 -4.34 9.60 11.88
CA VAL A 129 -2.97 9.39 11.40
C VAL A 129 -2.03 9.08 12.57
N ASP A 130 -2.06 9.91 13.61
CA ASP A 130 -1.16 9.82 14.76
C ASP A 130 -1.42 8.54 15.59
N THR A 131 -2.67 8.09 15.64
CA THR A 131 -3.04 6.92 16.46
C THR A 131 -2.86 5.60 15.71
N TYR A 132 -2.97 5.58 14.37
CA TYR A 132 -2.99 4.32 13.62
C TYR A 132 -2.00 4.20 12.48
N ILE A 133 -1.76 5.28 11.75
CA ILE A 133 -0.91 5.23 10.56
C ILE A 133 0.56 5.38 10.94
N VAL A 134 0.87 6.33 11.83
CA VAL A 134 2.23 6.52 12.34
C VAL A 134 2.73 5.26 13.09
N PRO A 135 1.99 4.68 14.05
CA PRO A 135 2.42 3.46 14.71
C PRO A 135 2.58 2.26 13.77
N PHE A 136 1.78 2.20 12.69
CA PHE A 136 1.95 1.19 11.65
C PHE A 136 3.30 1.34 10.92
N PHE A 137 3.69 2.58 10.56
CA PHE A 137 5.00 2.84 9.97
C PHE A 137 6.14 2.49 10.93
N GLU A 138 5.98 2.79 12.21
CA GLU A 138 6.97 2.43 13.24
C GLU A 138 7.09 0.93 13.46
N LYS A 139 5.98 0.19 13.30
CA LYS A 139 5.98 -1.28 13.38
C LYS A 139 6.66 -1.94 12.17
N ILE A 140 6.60 -1.30 11.01
CA ILE A 140 7.15 -1.82 9.75
C ILE A 140 8.20 -0.84 9.19
N PRO A 141 9.34 -0.65 9.88
CA PRO A 141 10.35 0.33 9.48
C PRO A 141 11.17 -0.09 8.25
N ASP A 142 11.24 -1.39 7.96
CA ASP A 142 12.05 -1.96 6.88
C ASP A 142 11.45 -3.27 6.34
N LEU A 143 12.11 -3.85 5.33
CA LEU A 143 11.70 -5.12 4.72
C LEU A 143 11.77 -6.30 5.69
N GLN A 144 12.74 -6.30 6.61
CA GLN A 144 12.89 -7.37 7.58
C GLN A 144 11.71 -7.38 8.56
N ALA A 145 11.19 -6.22 8.93
CA ALA A 145 9.97 -6.13 9.73
C ALA A 145 8.75 -6.71 9.00
N VAL A 146 8.63 -6.55 7.67
CA VAL A 146 7.58 -7.23 6.88
C VAL A 146 7.73 -8.75 6.97
N ASN A 147 8.95 -9.24 6.82
CA ASN A 147 9.26 -10.65 6.93
C ASN A 147 8.86 -11.22 8.31
N ASP A 148 9.21 -10.51 9.38
CA ASP A 148 9.07 -11.01 10.74
C ASP A 148 7.66 -10.82 11.31
N GLU A 149 7.00 -9.70 11.01
CA GLU A 149 5.67 -9.37 11.54
C GLU A 149 4.53 -9.93 10.70
N ILE A 150 4.75 -10.18 9.41
CA ILE A 150 3.70 -10.64 8.48
C ILE A 150 4.03 -12.05 7.97
N LEU A 151 5.11 -12.23 7.21
CA LEU A 151 5.35 -13.49 6.49
C LEU A 151 5.69 -14.68 7.41
N ASN A 152 6.39 -14.43 8.51
CA ASN A 152 6.71 -15.49 9.47
C ASN A 152 5.51 -15.90 10.32
N LYS A 153 4.62 -14.96 10.64
CA LYS A 153 3.50 -15.19 11.58
C LYS A 153 2.21 -15.66 10.92
N LEU A 154 1.97 -15.27 9.67
CA LEU A 154 0.71 -15.54 8.98
C LEU A 154 0.81 -16.74 8.01
N SER A 155 -0.36 -17.24 7.63
CA SER A 155 -0.52 -18.22 6.56
C SER A 155 -0.48 -17.55 5.17
N PHE A 156 -0.26 -18.34 4.12
CA PHE A 156 -0.09 -17.84 2.75
C PHE A 156 -1.33 -17.13 2.22
N GLU A 157 -2.51 -17.55 2.69
CA GLU A 157 -3.82 -17.03 2.35
C GLU A 157 -4.07 -15.64 2.92
N GLU A 158 -3.37 -15.27 4.00
CA GLU A 158 -3.52 -13.99 4.70
C GLU A 158 -2.63 -12.90 4.11
N TYR A 159 -1.56 -13.25 3.38
CA TYR A 159 -0.63 -12.26 2.80
C TYR A 159 -1.32 -11.17 1.96
N PRO A 160 -2.32 -11.46 1.10
CA PRO A 160 -3.01 -10.45 0.31
C PRO A 160 -3.70 -9.35 1.13
N ASN A 161 -4.01 -9.59 2.40
CA ASN A 161 -4.59 -8.60 3.29
C ASN A 161 -3.60 -7.44 3.55
N PHE A 162 -2.31 -7.76 3.66
CA PHE A 162 -1.24 -6.80 3.95
C PHE A 162 -0.46 -6.38 2.70
N ILE A 163 -0.31 -7.28 1.74
CA ILE A 163 0.50 -7.09 0.53
C ILE A 163 -0.44 -7.06 -0.68
N SER A 164 -0.89 -5.85 -1.03
CA SER A 164 -1.88 -5.64 -2.08
C SER A 164 -1.32 -5.82 -3.51
N GLY A 165 -2.19 -5.98 -4.51
CA GLY A 165 -1.81 -6.03 -5.93
C GLY A 165 -1.13 -7.33 -6.33
N ASN A 166 0.03 -7.26 -6.98
CA ASN A 166 0.86 -8.41 -7.39
C ASN A 166 1.49 -9.13 -6.17
N CYS A 167 0.66 -9.58 -5.23
CA CYS A 167 1.03 -10.13 -3.93
C CYS A 167 2.06 -11.26 -4.06
N THR A 168 1.79 -12.24 -4.91
CA THR A 168 2.69 -13.38 -5.13
C THR A 168 4.12 -12.95 -5.45
N LEU A 169 4.29 -12.06 -6.44
CA LEU A 169 5.61 -11.61 -6.87
C LEU A 169 6.30 -10.80 -5.76
N LYS A 170 5.57 -9.91 -5.10
CA LYS A 170 6.09 -9.10 -3.98
C LYS A 170 6.56 -9.97 -2.82
N VAL A 171 5.75 -10.95 -2.41
CA VAL A 171 6.08 -11.88 -1.33
C VAL A 171 7.34 -12.67 -1.67
N LEU A 172 7.47 -13.20 -2.89
CA LEU A 172 8.66 -13.94 -3.31
C LEU A 172 9.92 -13.07 -3.25
N ILE A 173 9.85 -11.82 -3.72
CA ILE A 173 10.97 -10.88 -3.63
C ILE A 173 11.33 -10.64 -2.17
N ILE A 174 10.37 -10.28 -1.31
CA ILE A 174 10.61 -10.01 0.12
C ILE A 174 11.22 -11.22 0.81
N MET A 175 10.65 -12.41 0.61
CA MET A 175 11.15 -13.67 1.17
C MET A 175 12.58 -13.95 0.72
N LYS A 176 12.92 -13.71 -0.57
CA LYS A 176 14.28 -13.95 -1.06
C LYS A 176 15.28 -12.95 -0.49
N LEU A 177 14.92 -11.67 -0.43
CA LEU A 177 15.77 -10.61 0.14
C LEU A 177 16.04 -10.85 1.63
N CYS A 178 15.03 -11.29 2.38
CA CYS A 178 15.11 -11.53 3.82
C CYS A 178 15.50 -12.97 4.20
N GLN A 179 15.87 -13.80 3.21
CA GLN A 179 16.24 -15.21 3.41
C GLN A 179 15.18 -16.01 4.20
N ASN A 180 13.90 -15.76 3.92
CA ASN A 180 12.80 -16.45 4.57
C ASN A 180 12.82 -17.95 4.25
N THR A 181 12.74 -18.79 5.29
CA THR A 181 12.77 -20.25 5.14
C THR A 181 11.57 -20.83 4.41
N LYS A 182 10.44 -20.11 4.38
CA LYS A 182 9.20 -20.49 3.66
C LYS A 182 9.25 -20.18 2.15
N TYR A 183 10.35 -19.63 1.62
CA TYR A 183 10.43 -19.22 0.21
C TYR A 183 10.12 -20.34 -0.78
N GLU A 184 10.77 -21.51 -0.61
CA GLU A 184 10.58 -22.65 -1.52
C GLU A 184 9.16 -23.20 -1.45
N ASP A 185 8.60 -23.33 -0.24
CA ASP A 185 7.24 -23.80 -0.03
C ASP A 185 6.21 -22.85 -0.65
N TYR A 186 6.40 -21.53 -0.48
CA TYR A 186 5.52 -20.54 -1.08
C TYR A 186 5.60 -20.55 -2.61
N LYS A 187 6.82 -20.62 -3.16
CA LYS A 187 7.05 -20.73 -4.61
C LYS A 187 6.35 -21.95 -5.21
N GLN A 188 6.49 -23.13 -4.60
CA GLN A 188 5.86 -24.36 -5.07
C GLN A 188 4.33 -24.30 -4.97
N SER A 189 3.79 -23.74 -3.87
CA SER A 189 2.36 -23.54 -3.72
C SER A 189 1.78 -22.66 -4.84
N LYS A 190 2.48 -21.56 -5.16
CA LYS A 190 2.01 -20.62 -6.18
C LYS A 190 2.19 -21.11 -7.60
N ASP A 191 3.23 -21.89 -7.88
CA ASP A 191 3.40 -22.60 -9.14
C ASP A 191 2.21 -23.54 -9.43
N LYS A 192 1.77 -24.30 -8.41
CA LYS A 192 0.58 -25.15 -8.51
C LYS A 192 -0.69 -24.33 -8.79
N ASP A 193 -0.89 -23.22 -8.07
CA ASP A 193 -2.04 -22.33 -8.28
C ASP A 193 -2.06 -21.79 -9.72
N TYR A 194 -0.94 -21.26 -10.22
CA TYR A 194 -0.84 -20.74 -11.59
C TYR A 194 -1.09 -21.81 -12.64
N LYS A 195 -0.52 -23.01 -12.51
CA LYS A 195 -0.78 -24.12 -13.43
C LYS A 195 -2.27 -24.47 -13.49
N MET A 196 -2.94 -24.47 -12.33
CA MET A 196 -4.39 -24.67 -12.27
C MET A 196 -5.15 -23.55 -12.99
N TYR A 197 -4.81 -22.28 -12.75
CA TYR A 197 -5.48 -21.14 -13.38
C TYR A 197 -5.25 -21.07 -14.90
N VAL A 198 -4.02 -21.34 -15.35
CA VAL A 198 -3.68 -21.42 -16.77
C VAL A 198 -4.46 -22.53 -17.46
N ASN A 199 -4.56 -23.71 -16.85
CA ASN A 199 -5.36 -24.81 -17.42
C ASN A 199 -6.86 -24.46 -17.55
N GLN A 200 -7.37 -23.61 -16.66
CA GLN A 200 -8.77 -23.17 -16.70
C GLN A 200 -9.02 -22.04 -17.71
N ASN A 201 -8.10 -21.07 -17.80
CA ASN A 201 -8.23 -19.93 -18.69
C ASN A 201 -6.85 -19.38 -19.12
N PRO A 202 -6.21 -19.98 -20.13
CA PRO A 202 -4.85 -19.60 -20.52
C PRO A 202 -4.73 -18.13 -20.94
N SER A 203 -5.71 -17.59 -21.68
CA SER A 203 -5.64 -16.21 -22.20
C SER A 203 -5.63 -15.16 -21.09
N MET A 204 -6.21 -15.47 -19.92
CA MET A 204 -6.22 -14.58 -18.77
C MET A 204 -4.95 -14.72 -17.92
N TRP A 205 -4.42 -15.93 -17.77
CA TRP A 205 -3.42 -16.24 -16.74
C TRP A 205 -2.01 -16.49 -17.25
N GLN A 206 -1.82 -16.81 -18.53
CA GLN A 206 -0.51 -17.19 -19.07
C GLN A 206 0.55 -16.10 -18.83
N SER A 207 0.25 -14.84 -19.16
CA SER A 207 1.20 -13.74 -18.97
C SER A 207 1.59 -13.54 -17.50
N SER A 208 0.67 -13.78 -16.57
CA SER A 208 0.96 -13.68 -15.13
C SER A 208 1.86 -14.84 -14.66
N TYR A 209 1.64 -16.03 -15.21
CA TYR A 209 2.47 -17.20 -14.90
C TYR A 209 3.88 -17.07 -15.51
N ASP A 210 4.00 -16.56 -16.73
CA ASP A 210 5.29 -16.29 -17.37
C ASP A 210 6.12 -15.28 -16.58
N ALA A 211 5.47 -14.23 -16.04
CA ALA A 211 6.11 -13.26 -15.15
C ALA A 211 6.56 -13.91 -13.83
N PHE A 212 5.76 -14.82 -13.26
CA PHE A 212 6.13 -15.60 -12.07
C PHE A 212 7.34 -16.50 -12.32
N LEU A 213 7.37 -17.25 -13.43
CA LEU A 213 8.51 -18.10 -13.79
C LEU A 213 9.78 -17.27 -13.98
N SER A 214 9.70 -16.19 -14.75
CA SER A 214 10.84 -15.30 -15.01
C SER A 214 11.39 -14.67 -13.73
N LEU A 215 10.50 -14.22 -12.83
CA LEU A 215 10.88 -13.63 -11.55
C LEU A 215 11.53 -14.66 -10.63
N THR A 216 10.98 -15.88 -10.53
CA THR A 216 11.54 -16.92 -9.66
C THR A 216 12.91 -17.40 -10.15
N GLU A 217 13.09 -17.55 -11.47
CA GLU A 217 14.40 -17.87 -12.06
C GLU A 217 15.44 -16.78 -11.75
N TYR A 218 15.07 -15.51 -11.90
CA TYR A 218 15.93 -14.38 -11.57
C TYR A 218 16.31 -14.30 -10.08
N LEU A 219 15.36 -14.61 -9.19
CA LEU A 219 15.61 -14.67 -7.75
C LEU A 219 16.52 -15.86 -7.41
N ASP A 220 16.30 -17.03 -8.02
CA ASP A 220 17.06 -18.25 -7.73
C ASP A 220 18.48 -18.20 -8.29
N SER A 221 18.72 -17.52 -9.41
CA SER A 221 20.05 -17.30 -9.97
C SER A 221 20.92 -16.35 -9.14
N GLY A 222 20.31 -15.57 -8.24
CA GLY A 222 21.01 -14.57 -7.43
C GLY A 222 21.36 -13.28 -8.17
N GLU A 223 20.88 -13.08 -9.41
CA GLU A 223 21.16 -11.90 -10.21
C GLU A 223 20.70 -10.59 -9.56
N TYR A 224 19.67 -10.65 -8.71
CA TYR A 224 19.19 -9.52 -7.92
C TYR A 224 20.27 -8.87 -7.03
N LYS A 225 21.34 -9.59 -6.68
CA LYS A 225 22.45 -9.07 -5.88
C LYS A 225 23.46 -8.23 -6.67
N LYS A 226 23.32 -8.17 -8.00
CA LYS A 226 24.25 -7.44 -8.90
C LYS A 226 23.81 -5.98 -9.16
N ILE A 227 22.73 -5.52 -8.53
CA ILE A 227 22.17 -4.17 -8.67
C ILE A 227 22.75 -3.25 -7.60
#